data_AF-A0A3Q2NVD3-F1
#
_entry.id   AF-A0A3Q2NVD3-F1
#
_cell.length_a   1.000
_cell.length_b   1.000
_cell.length_c   1.000
_cell.angle_alpha   90.00
_cell.angle_beta   90.00
_cell.angle_gamma   90.00
#
_symmetry.space_group_name_H-M   'P 1'
#
loop_
_entity.id
_entity.type
_entity.pdbx_description
1 polymer ?
#
loop_
_entity_poly.entity_id
_entity_poly.type
_entity_poly.pdbx_seq_one_letter_code
_entity_poly.pdbx_strand_id
1 'polypeptide(L)'
;MSFLQFSDCLMYTSRGMTPSNQFKIHGQLPLYGMTIRESEEEWGVPHSFTLFGQRQSIVVAASCAAEMERWVEDIRMAIDLAEQGSGPNADLLSTSPPESKPLEDVGAEPESEEELCGSRSSLERQSQRGNTTVHVCWHRNTSVSMVDFSIAVENQLSGNLLRKFKNSNGWQKLWVVFTNFSLFFYKSHQDEYPLASLPLLGYAVTVPAESENIHKDYVFKLHFKSHVYYFRSESEYTFERWVFPAVTSCCFCSKEVDVG
;
A
#
# COMPACT_ATOMS: atom_id res chain seq x y z
N MET A 1 -6.14 -14.41 1.23
CA MET A 1 -7.30 -13.50 1.21
C MET A 1 -6.72 -12.12 1.50
N SER A 2 -7.16 -11.06 0.83
CA SER A 2 -6.77 -9.69 1.22
C SER A 2 -7.97 -8.80 1.38
N PHE A 3 -7.85 -7.85 2.29
CA PHE A 3 -8.90 -6.93 2.66
C PHE A 3 -8.57 -5.53 2.13
N LEU A 4 -9.59 -4.81 1.68
CA LEU A 4 -9.55 -3.42 1.29
C LEU A 4 -10.66 -2.70 2.07
N GLN A 5 -10.28 -1.78 2.95
CA GLN A 5 -11.22 -1.01 3.73
C GLN A 5 -11.48 0.33 3.02
N PHE A 6 -12.76 0.63 2.83
CA PHE A 6 -13.27 1.90 2.31
C PHE A 6 -14.16 2.56 3.38
N SER A 7 -14.52 3.81 3.17
CA SER A 7 -15.32 4.59 4.14
C SER A 7 -16.69 4.00 4.46
N ASP A 8 -17.26 3.22 3.54
CA ASP A 8 -18.63 2.69 3.62
C ASP A 8 -18.71 1.15 3.61
N CYS A 9 -17.64 0.49 3.13
CA CYS A 9 -17.59 -0.96 3.04
C CYS A 9 -16.19 -1.53 3.26
N LEU A 10 -16.16 -2.76 3.76
CA LEU A 10 -14.98 -3.61 3.78
C LEU A 10 -15.10 -4.65 2.66
N MET A 11 -14.19 -4.60 1.69
CA MET A 11 -14.10 -5.59 0.62
C MET A 11 -13.03 -6.62 0.93
N TYR A 12 -13.26 -7.86 0.52
CA TYR A 12 -12.26 -8.91 0.66
C TYR A 12 -12.13 -9.75 -0.61
N THR A 13 -10.89 -10.11 -0.89
CA THR A 13 -10.46 -10.69 -2.16
C THR A 13 -9.84 -12.06 -1.96
N SER A 14 -10.12 -12.94 -2.90
CA SER A 14 -9.49 -14.25 -3.03
C SER A 14 -8.38 -14.20 -4.07
N ARG A 15 -7.43 -15.14 -3.96
CA ARG A 15 -6.36 -15.28 -4.96
C ARG A 15 -6.99 -15.71 -6.28
N GLY A 16 -6.85 -14.91 -7.31
CA GLY A 16 -7.32 -15.28 -8.64
C GLY A 16 -6.36 -16.25 -9.33
N MET A 17 -6.86 -16.92 -10.37
CA MET A 17 -6.22 -18.10 -10.98
C MET A 17 -5.28 -17.76 -12.14
N THR A 18 -5.22 -16.49 -12.58
CA THR A 18 -4.43 -16.08 -13.75
C THR A 18 -3.44 -14.95 -13.41
N PRO A 19 -2.33 -14.82 -14.17
CA PRO A 19 -1.38 -13.71 -13.99
C PRO A 19 -1.99 -12.32 -14.17
N SER A 20 -3.07 -12.21 -14.96
CA SER A 20 -3.80 -10.96 -15.22
C SER A 20 -4.91 -10.67 -14.23
N ASN A 21 -5.33 -11.64 -13.40
CA ASN A 21 -6.41 -11.51 -12.44
C ASN A 21 -5.98 -12.11 -11.11
N GLN A 22 -5.07 -11.44 -10.41
CA GLN A 22 -4.48 -11.96 -9.16
C GLN A 22 -5.37 -11.68 -7.93
N PHE A 23 -6.25 -10.67 -8.01
CA PHE A 23 -7.16 -10.29 -6.94
C PHE A 23 -8.61 -10.36 -7.43
N LYS A 24 -9.36 -11.38 -6.97
CA LYS A 24 -10.78 -11.53 -7.28
C LYS A 24 -11.60 -11.11 -6.06
N ILE A 25 -12.46 -10.11 -6.21
CA ILE A 25 -13.41 -9.71 -5.15
C ILE A 25 -14.29 -10.93 -4.83
N HIS A 26 -14.27 -11.35 -3.56
CA HIS A 26 -15.08 -12.46 -3.06
C HIS A 26 -16.37 -11.95 -2.43
N GLY A 27 -16.29 -10.84 -1.70
CA GLY A 27 -17.46 -10.23 -1.06
C GLY A 27 -17.16 -8.85 -0.50
N GLN A 28 -18.22 -8.21 -0.02
CA GLN A 28 -18.19 -6.92 0.66
C GLN A 28 -19.08 -6.96 1.91
N LEU A 29 -18.69 -6.20 2.93
CA LEU A 29 -19.43 -5.99 4.16
C LEU A 29 -19.70 -4.48 4.31
N PRO A 30 -20.97 -4.04 4.28
CA PRO A 30 -21.30 -2.67 4.65
C PRO A 30 -20.86 -2.38 6.08
N LEU A 31 -20.26 -1.22 6.32
CA LEU A 31 -19.79 -0.83 7.66
C LEU A 31 -20.93 -0.36 8.57
N TYR A 32 -21.99 0.22 7.99
CA TYR A 32 -23.13 0.70 8.77
C TYR A 32 -23.82 -0.44 9.54
N GLY A 33 -23.89 -0.31 10.87
CA GLY A 33 -24.44 -1.33 11.76
C GLY A 33 -23.58 -2.61 11.84
N MET A 34 -22.33 -2.57 11.38
CA MET A 34 -21.37 -3.65 11.61
C MET A 34 -20.85 -3.58 13.04
N THR A 35 -20.59 -4.74 13.66
CA THR A 35 -19.91 -4.81 14.96
C THR A 35 -18.68 -5.70 14.89
N ILE A 36 -17.71 -5.44 15.76
CA ILE A 36 -16.44 -6.16 15.80
C ILE A 36 -16.17 -6.68 17.20
N ARG A 37 -15.70 -7.93 17.31
CA ARG A 37 -15.29 -8.53 18.58
C ARG A 37 -13.99 -9.29 18.43
N GLU A 38 -13.12 -9.21 19.42
CA GLU A 38 -11.99 -10.11 19.54
C GLU A 38 -12.49 -11.54 19.78
N SER A 39 -11.87 -12.51 19.14
CA SER A 39 -12.38 -13.87 19.10
C SER A 39 -11.28 -14.94 19.10
N GLU A 40 -10.07 -14.56 19.53
CA GLU A 40 -8.92 -15.47 19.67
C GLU A 40 -9.25 -16.68 20.55
N GLU A 41 -9.88 -16.48 21.71
CA GLU A 41 -10.27 -17.57 22.62
C GLU A 41 -11.41 -18.43 22.06
N GLU A 42 -12.37 -17.82 21.35
CA GLU A 42 -13.54 -18.50 20.78
C GLU A 42 -13.15 -19.47 19.66
N TRP A 43 -12.23 -19.05 18.78
CA TRP A 43 -11.82 -19.83 17.61
C TRP A 43 -10.51 -20.58 17.80
N GLY A 44 -9.75 -20.29 18.87
CA GLY A 44 -8.41 -20.82 19.09
C GLY A 44 -7.41 -20.38 18.02
N VAL A 45 -7.66 -19.24 17.37
CA VAL A 45 -6.83 -18.69 16.29
C VAL A 45 -6.13 -17.44 16.83
N PRO A 46 -4.79 -17.40 16.89
CA PRO A 46 -4.07 -16.22 17.37
C PRO A 46 -4.39 -14.97 16.57
N HIS A 47 -4.52 -13.84 17.27
CA HIS A 47 -4.75 -12.52 16.68
C HIS A 47 -6.00 -12.46 15.80
N SER A 48 -7.05 -13.20 16.18
CA SER A 48 -8.31 -13.24 15.44
C SER A 48 -9.41 -12.38 16.03
N PHE A 49 -10.18 -11.77 15.14
CA PHE A 49 -11.38 -11.01 15.45
C PHE A 49 -12.51 -11.38 14.49
N THR A 50 -13.74 -11.23 14.96
CA THR A 50 -14.96 -11.51 14.21
C THR A 50 -15.64 -10.20 13.83
N LEU A 51 -15.93 -10.06 12.53
CA LEU A 51 -16.72 -8.98 11.97
C LEU A 51 -18.15 -9.49 11.78
N PHE A 52 -19.09 -8.88 12.48
CA PHE A 52 -20.51 -9.20 12.39
C PHE A 52 -21.21 -8.14 11.53
N GLY A 53 -21.42 -8.47 10.25
CA GLY A 53 -22.26 -7.68 9.37
C GLY A 53 -23.74 -8.05 9.51
N GLN A 54 -24.62 -7.29 8.86
CA GLN A 54 -26.07 -7.50 8.94
C GLN A 54 -26.55 -8.84 8.35
N ARG A 55 -25.82 -9.37 7.36
CA ARG A 55 -26.21 -10.59 6.62
C ARG A 55 -25.24 -11.76 6.76
N GLN A 56 -24.02 -11.49 7.21
CA GLN A 56 -22.96 -12.48 7.31
C GLN A 56 -21.95 -12.03 8.36
N SER A 57 -21.30 -12.99 9.01
CA SER A 57 -20.13 -12.76 9.85
C SER A 57 -18.90 -13.43 9.25
N ILE A 58 -17.74 -12.83 9.45
CA ILE A 58 -16.45 -13.40 9.04
C ILE A 58 -15.47 -13.35 10.21
N VAL A 59 -14.65 -14.39 10.33
CA VAL A 59 -13.52 -14.43 11.25
C VAL A 59 -12.26 -14.07 10.46
N VAL A 60 -11.49 -13.12 10.97
CA VAL A 60 -10.26 -12.62 10.35
C VAL A 60 -9.12 -12.81 11.34
N ALA A 61 -8.01 -13.38 10.87
CA ALA A 61 -6.77 -13.51 11.65
C ALA A 61 -5.70 -12.59 11.06
N ALA A 62 -5.15 -11.72 11.91
CA ALA A 62 -4.05 -10.83 11.53
C ALA A 62 -2.69 -11.55 11.57
N SER A 63 -1.66 -10.92 11.00
CA SER A 63 -0.31 -11.51 10.96
C SER A 63 0.48 -11.31 12.27
N CYS A 64 0.17 -10.27 13.03
CA CYS A 64 0.77 -9.94 14.32
C CYS A 64 -0.27 -9.23 15.20
N ALA A 65 -0.10 -9.23 16.54
CA ALA A 65 -1.02 -8.53 17.45
C ALA A 65 -1.17 -7.04 17.10
N ALA A 66 -0.07 -6.37 16.75
CA ALA A 66 -0.10 -4.98 16.33
C ALA A 66 -0.86 -4.74 15.01
N GLU A 67 -0.87 -5.70 14.07
CA GLU A 67 -1.73 -5.62 12.88
C GLU A 67 -3.19 -5.78 13.26
N MET A 68 -3.51 -6.70 14.18
CA MET A 68 -4.88 -6.87 14.67
C MET A 68 -5.41 -5.58 15.28
N GLU A 69 -4.66 -4.97 16.20
CA GLU A 69 -5.04 -3.72 16.87
C GLU A 69 -5.32 -2.61 15.87
N ARG A 70 -4.44 -2.40 14.88
CA ARG A 70 -4.64 -1.40 13.82
C ARG A 70 -5.90 -1.67 13.01
N TRP A 71 -6.09 -2.90 12.53
CA TRP A 71 -7.28 -3.26 11.76
C TRP A 71 -8.56 -3.05 12.56
N VAL A 72 -8.55 -3.41 13.85
CA VAL A 72 -9.70 -3.23 14.74
C VAL A 72 -9.98 -1.74 14.98
N GLU A 73 -8.96 -0.92 15.22
CA GLU A 73 -9.09 0.52 15.42
C GLU A 73 -9.63 1.23 14.17
N ASP A 74 -9.03 0.99 13.00
CA ASP A 74 -9.44 1.59 11.73
C ASP A 74 -10.87 1.21 11.36
N ILE A 75 -11.24 -0.07 11.52
CA ILE A 75 -12.60 -0.53 11.21
C ILE A 75 -13.61 0.09 12.18
N ARG A 76 -13.32 0.17 13.49
CA ARG A 76 -14.21 0.81 14.47
C ARG A 76 -14.44 2.27 14.13
N MET A 77 -13.37 3.00 13.85
CA MET A 77 -13.45 4.40 13.47
C MET A 77 -14.28 4.58 12.19
N ALA A 78 -14.11 3.72 11.20
CA ALA A 78 -14.88 3.78 9.96
C ALA A 78 -16.37 3.45 10.16
N ILE A 79 -16.72 2.52 11.05
CA ILE A 79 -18.12 2.26 11.44
C ILE A 79 -18.73 3.52 12.08
N ASP A 80 -18.05 4.10 13.07
CA ASP A 80 -18.54 5.29 13.78
C ASP A 80 -18.77 6.47 12.82
N LEU A 81 -17.90 6.65 11.83
CA LEU A 81 -18.04 7.67 10.79
C LEU A 81 -19.20 7.37 9.83
N ALA A 82 -19.39 6.12 9.44
CA ALA A 82 -20.50 5.72 8.57
C ALA A 82 -21.86 5.92 9.26
N GLU A 83 -21.95 5.69 10.58
CA GLU A 83 -23.16 5.94 11.36
C GLU A 83 -23.47 7.45 11.48
N GLN A 84 -22.45 8.29 11.68
CA GLN A 84 -22.60 9.74 11.74
C GLN A 84 -22.98 10.36 10.39
N GLY A 85 -22.49 9.81 9.28
CA GLY A 85 -22.84 10.24 7.92
C GLY A 85 -24.30 9.94 7.52
N SER A 86 -24.99 9.09 8.28
CA SER A 86 -26.36 8.62 8.01
C SER A 86 -27.44 9.48 8.69
N GLY A 87 -27.14 10.75 9.02
CA GLY A 87 -28.13 11.75 9.42
C GLY A 87 -29.11 12.11 8.28
N PRO A 88 -30.19 12.87 8.55
CA PRO A 88 -31.39 12.97 7.69
C PRO A 88 -31.22 13.67 6.32
N ASN A 89 -30.01 13.79 5.78
CA ASN A 89 -29.73 14.42 4.48
C ASN A 89 -29.15 13.47 3.41
N ALA A 90 -29.09 12.16 3.66
CA ALA A 90 -28.55 11.17 2.71
C ALA A 90 -29.53 10.79 1.56
N ASP A 91 -30.75 11.34 1.52
CA ASP A 91 -31.75 11.03 0.48
C ASP A 91 -31.67 11.91 -0.78
N LEU A 92 -30.75 12.87 -0.87
CA LEU A 92 -30.73 13.82 -2.00
C LEU A 92 -30.01 13.33 -3.27
N LEU A 93 -29.60 12.06 -3.36
CA LEU A 93 -29.04 11.50 -4.61
C LEU A 93 -29.84 10.35 -5.23
N SER A 94 -31.09 10.14 -4.79
CA SER A 94 -32.02 9.23 -5.46
C SER A 94 -33.17 9.98 -6.13
N THR A 95 -32.87 10.82 -7.11
CA THR A 95 -33.87 11.30 -8.07
C THR A 95 -33.41 10.98 -9.49
N SER A 96 -33.74 9.78 -9.94
CA SER A 96 -33.92 9.51 -11.36
C SER A 96 -34.90 10.53 -11.95
N PRO A 97 -34.63 11.18 -13.10
CA PRO A 97 -35.60 12.08 -13.71
C PRO A 97 -36.81 11.27 -14.22
N PRO A 98 -38.06 11.74 -14.04
CA PRO A 98 -39.22 11.02 -14.53
C PRO A 98 -39.37 11.16 -16.05
N GLU A 99 -39.73 10.05 -16.68
CA GLU A 99 -40.16 9.97 -18.08
C GLU A 99 -41.41 10.83 -18.32
N SER A 100 -41.39 11.65 -19.38
CA SER A 100 -42.60 12.13 -20.05
C SER A 100 -42.41 12.01 -21.57
N LYS A 101 -43.32 11.26 -22.22
CA LYS A 101 -43.48 11.17 -23.69
C LYS A 101 -44.59 12.15 -24.14
N PRO A 102 -44.88 12.23 -25.47
CA PRO A 102 -44.19 12.96 -26.53
C PRO A 102 -45.10 14.10 -27.08
N LEU A 103 -44.63 14.95 -28.01
CA LEU A 103 -45.41 15.59 -29.10
C LEU A 103 -44.50 16.53 -29.95
N GLU A 104 -44.36 16.17 -31.23
CA GLU A 104 -44.28 16.93 -32.51
C GLU A 104 -44.07 18.47 -32.45
N ASP A 105 -43.29 19.19 -33.29
CA ASP A 105 -42.78 19.03 -34.66
C ASP A 105 -41.76 20.19 -34.96
N VAL A 106 -41.01 20.02 -36.06
CA VAL A 106 -40.26 21.01 -36.88
C VAL A 106 -38.81 21.37 -36.51
N GLY A 107 -37.87 20.83 -37.30
CA GLY A 107 -36.88 21.68 -37.99
C GLY A 107 -35.39 21.32 -37.92
N ALA A 108 -34.89 20.70 -39.01
CA ALA A 108 -33.56 20.83 -39.63
C ALA A 108 -32.34 19.99 -39.15
N GLU A 109 -32.12 18.87 -39.87
CA GLU A 109 -30.90 18.37 -40.56
C GLU A 109 -29.58 18.01 -39.79
N PRO A 110 -28.76 17.06 -40.33
CA PRO A 110 -28.07 16.02 -39.55
C PRO A 110 -26.54 15.96 -39.74
N GLU A 111 -25.75 15.64 -38.71
CA GLU A 111 -24.35 15.14 -38.88
C GLU A 111 -24.01 14.18 -37.71
N SER A 112 -24.24 12.88 -37.89
CA SER A 112 -23.27 11.81 -38.23
C SER A 112 -22.55 11.20 -37.01
N GLU A 113 -23.03 10.02 -36.61
CA GLU A 113 -22.27 9.03 -35.85
C GLU A 113 -21.37 8.25 -36.81
N GLU A 114 -20.08 8.15 -36.54
CA GLU A 114 -19.28 7.03 -37.05
C GLU A 114 -18.19 6.62 -36.06
N GLU A 115 -18.24 5.35 -35.70
CA GLU A 115 -17.28 4.58 -34.94
C GLU A 115 -15.89 4.62 -35.61
N LEU A 116 -14.82 4.79 -34.84
CA LEU A 116 -13.53 4.19 -35.18
C LEU A 116 -12.81 3.68 -33.93
N CYS A 117 -13.00 2.38 -33.71
CA CYS A 117 -12.00 1.52 -33.07
C CYS A 117 -10.68 1.64 -33.84
N GLY A 118 -9.66 2.24 -33.23
CA GLY A 118 -8.38 2.42 -33.91
C GLY A 118 -7.30 3.01 -33.02
N SER A 119 -6.72 2.18 -32.15
CA SER A 119 -5.27 2.13 -31.82
C SER A 119 -5.02 1.33 -30.53
N ARG A 120 -5.32 0.03 -30.57
CA ARG A 120 -4.79 -0.95 -29.61
C ARG A 120 -3.60 -1.67 -30.24
N SER A 121 -2.52 -0.95 -30.54
CA SER A 121 -1.18 -1.54 -30.65
C SER A 121 -0.13 -0.43 -30.67
N SER A 122 1.01 -0.68 -30.04
CA SER A 122 2.17 0.21 -29.90
C SER A 122 2.20 1.05 -28.62
N LEU A 123 2.38 0.36 -27.49
CA LEU A 123 3.38 0.68 -26.45
C LEU A 123 3.48 -0.47 -25.42
N GLU A 124 3.45 -1.72 -25.89
CA GLU A 124 3.99 -2.85 -25.12
C GLU A 124 5.52 -2.90 -25.31
N ARG A 125 6.22 -1.82 -24.92
CA ARG A 125 7.61 -1.97 -24.52
C ARG A 125 7.55 -2.20 -23.03
N GLN A 126 7.95 -3.41 -22.62
CA GLN A 126 8.01 -3.91 -21.26
C GLN A 126 8.47 -2.84 -20.27
N SER A 127 7.53 -2.03 -19.78
CA SER A 127 7.72 -1.31 -18.53
C SER A 127 7.87 -2.41 -17.49
N GLN A 128 9.04 -2.49 -16.87
CA GLN A 128 9.26 -3.33 -15.70
C GLN A 128 8.10 -3.07 -14.74
N ARG A 129 7.12 -3.98 -14.70
CA ARG A 129 5.91 -3.81 -13.89
C ARG A 129 6.37 -3.80 -12.45
N GLY A 130 6.62 -2.61 -11.91
CA GLY A 130 6.89 -2.43 -10.48
C GLY A 130 5.72 -3.04 -9.71
N ASN A 131 6.02 -3.86 -8.71
CA ASN A 131 4.98 -4.41 -7.84
C ASN A 131 4.26 -3.24 -7.16
N THR A 132 2.94 -3.14 -7.36
CA THR A 132 2.15 -2.11 -6.68
C THR A 132 2.12 -2.37 -5.17
N THR A 133 1.83 -1.36 -4.37
CA THR A 133 1.70 -1.48 -2.91
C THR A 133 0.77 -2.64 -2.51
N VAL A 134 -0.36 -2.82 -3.21
CA VAL A 134 -1.29 -3.94 -2.99
C VAL A 134 -0.62 -5.31 -3.16
N HIS A 135 0.21 -5.49 -4.21
CA HIS A 135 0.96 -6.74 -4.40
C HIS A 135 1.98 -6.95 -3.28
N VAL A 136 2.65 -5.89 -2.84
CA VAL A 136 3.63 -5.97 -1.75
C VAL A 136 2.94 -6.34 -0.44
N CYS A 137 1.83 -5.70 -0.10
CA CYS A 137 1.00 -6.00 1.06
C CYS A 137 0.54 -7.47 1.07
N TRP A 138 0.02 -7.94 -0.07
CA TRP A 138 -0.40 -9.34 -0.23
C TRP A 138 0.75 -10.33 0.03
N HIS A 139 1.94 -10.07 -0.53
CA HIS A 139 3.07 -10.99 -0.39
C HIS A 139 3.81 -10.91 0.94
N ARG A 140 3.63 -9.81 1.70
CA ARG A 140 4.32 -9.58 2.97
C ARG A 140 3.40 -9.65 4.18
N ASN A 141 2.11 -9.91 4.00
CA ASN A 141 1.09 -9.94 5.06
C ASN A 141 1.15 -8.67 5.93
N THR A 142 1.17 -7.52 5.26
CA THR A 142 1.17 -6.18 5.88
C THR A 142 0.01 -5.37 5.33
N SER A 143 -0.46 -4.41 6.12
CA SER A 143 -1.41 -3.40 5.70
C SER A 143 -0.73 -2.05 5.45
N VAL A 144 -1.42 -1.15 4.75
CA VAL A 144 -1.04 0.25 4.54
C VAL A 144 -2.34 1.06 4.58
N SER A 145 -2.42 2.02 5.50
CA SER A 145 -3.54 2.93 5.68
C SER A 145 -3.40 4.19 4.81
N MET A 146 -4.46 4.99 4.73
CA MET A 146 -4.40 6.32 4.10
C MET A 146 -3.46 7.28 4.85
N VAL A 147 -3.35 7.15 6.17
CA VAL A 147 -2.40 7.93 6.98
C VAL A 147 -0.97 7.61 6.57
N ASP A 148 -0.66 6.33 6.38
CA ASP A 148 0.67 5.89 5.91
C ASP A 148 1.00 6.47 4.54
N PHE A 149 0.03 6.51 3.62
CA PHE A 149 0.21 7.15 2.32
C PHE A 149 0.52 8.64 2.44
N SER A 150 -0.21 9.38 3.29
CA SER A 150 0.05 10.81 3.52
C SER A 150 1.47 11.05 4.01
N ILE A 151 1.89 10.29 5.02
CA ILE A 151 3.23 10.37 5.58
C ILE A 151 4.29 10.04 4.53
N ALA A 152 4.09 9.00 3.71
CA ALA A 152 5.03 8.62 2.67
C ALA A 152 5.15 9.67 1.55
N VAL A 153 4.06 10.37 1.22
CA VAL A 153 4.06 11.47 0.25
C VAL A 153 4.83 12.68 0.78
N GLU A 154 4.62 13.06 2.05
CA GLU A 154 5.34 14.17 2.68
C GLU A 154 6.84 13.90 2.82
N ASN A 155 7.24 12.64 2.92
CA ASN A 155 8.62 12.21 3.14
C ASN A 155 9.34 11.74 1.86
N GLN A 156 8.87 12.16 0.68
CA GLN A 156 9.57 11.88 -0.56
C GLN A 156 10.98 12.48 -0.57
N LEU A 157 11.94 11.69 -1.06
CA LEU A 157 13.34 12.05 -1.01
C LEU A 157 14.08 11.58 -2.25
N SER A 158 15.03 12.38 -2.73
CA SER A 158 15.98 11.94 -3.75
C SER A 158 17.38 12.42 -3.41
N GLY A 159 18.38 11.69 -3.87
CA GLY A 159 19.78 12.02 -3.59
C GLY A 159 20.76 10.91 -3.93
N ASN A 160 22.04 11.24 -3.85
CA ASN A 160 23.11 10.28 -4.04
C ASN A 160 23.31 9.42 -2.80
N LEU A 161 23.36 8.10 -2.99
CA LEU A 161 23.76 7.15 -1.96
C LEU A 161 24.77 6.15 -2.53
N LEU A 162 25.63 5.65 -1.66
CA LEU A 162 26.45 4.48 -1.96
C LEU A 162 25.72 3.24 -1.44
N ARG A 163 25.48 2.26 -2.32
CA ARG A 163 24.87 0.98 -1.96
C ARG A 163 25.90 -0.15 -1.93
N LYS A 164 25.79 -1.06 -0.97
CA LYS A 164 26.55 -2.31 -0.88
C LYS A 164 25.63 -3.47 -0.50
N PHE A 165 25.77 -4.61 -1.17
CA PHE A 165 25.10 -5.86 -0.77
C PHE A 165 25.94 -6.58 0.29
N LYS A 166 25.30 -7.44 1.10
CA LYS A 166 25.98 -8.22 2.15
C LYS A 166 27.25 -8.93 1.68
N ASN A 167 27.18 -9.57 0.52
CA ASN A 167 28.28 -10.40 -0.01
C ASN A 167 29.08 -9.70 -1.13
N SER A 168 28.87 -8.41 -1.37
CA SER A 168 29.61 -7.67 -2.41
C SER A 168 30.77 -6.89 -1.79
N ASN A 169 31.96 -6.94 -2.38
CA ASN A 169 33.13 -6.22 -1.85
C ASN A 169 33.09 -4.70 -2.14
N GLY A 170 32.39 -4.27 -3.18
CA GLY A 170 32.35 -2.87 -3.62
C GLY A 170 31.14 -2.07 -3.13
N TRP A 171 31.30 -0.74 -3.14
CA TRP A 171 30.21 0.22 -3.01
C TRP A 171 29.86 0.78 -4.38
N GLN A 172 28.57 0.92 -4.67
CA GLN A 172 28.06 1.46 -5.92
C GLN A 172 27.40 2.82 -5.65
N LYS A 173 27.91 3.90 -6.25
CA LYS A 173 27.24 5.21 -6.20
C LYS A 173 26.03 5.20 -7.13
N LEU A 174 24.87 5.59 -6.61
CA LEU A 174 23.59 5.60 -7.32
C LEU A 174 22.85 6.89 -6.98
N TRP A 175 22.08 7.38 -7.94
CA TRP A 175 21.00 8.31 -7.64
C TRP A 175 19.79 7.51 -7.17
N VAL A 176 19.29 7.83 -5.97
CA VAL A 176 18.21 7.08 -5.33
C VAL A 176 17.02 8.00 -5.16
N VAL A 177 15.83 7.49 -5.48
CA VAL A 177 14.56 8.16 -5.25
C VAL A 177 13.71 7.29 -4.33
N PHE A 178 13.24 7.87 -3.23
CA PHE A 178 12.28 7.27 -2.31
C PHE A 178 10.90 7.88 -2.53
N THR A 179 9.96 7.04 -2.96
CA THR A 179 8.55 7.39 -3.14
C THR A 179 7.70 6.12 -3.12
N ASN A 180 6.42 6.21 -2.75
CA ASN A 180 5.48 5.08 -2.74
C ASN A 180 6.04 3.85 -2.01
N PHE A 181 6.58 4.07 -0.80
CA PHE A 181 7.20 3.04 0.04
C PHE A 181 8.31 2.24 -0.64
N SER A 182 8.97 2.81 -1.66
CA SER A 182 9.94 2.10 -2.49
C SER A 182 11.16 2.96 -2.79
N LEU A 183 12.33 2.32 -2.84
CA LEU A 183 13.54 2.94 -3.39
C LEU A 183 13.66 2.60 -4.87
N PHE A 184 13.94 3.59 -5.69
CA PHE A 184 14.26 3.47 -7.11
C PHE A 184 15.71 3.87 -7.32
N PHE A 185 16.46 3.02 -8.01
CA PHE A 185 17.90 3.20 -8.21
C PHE A 185 18.18 3.59 -9.66
N TYR A 186 18.91 4.69 -9.86
CA TYR A 186 19.32 5.19 -11.16
C TYR A 186 20.85 5.29 -11.23
N LYS A 187 21.42 5.24 -12.43
CA LYS A 187 22.86 5.44 -12.63
C LYS A 187 23.21 6.92 -12.49
N SER A 188 22.34 7.79 -12.97
CA SER A 188 22.41 9.25 -12.89
C SER A 188 21.04 9.87 -12.59
N HIS A 189 21.02 11.11 -12.10
CA HIS A 189 19.79 11.87 -11.88
C HIS A 189 19.05 12.27 -13.18
N GLN A 190 19.73 12.15 -14.33
CA GLN A 190 19.17 12.45 -15.66
C GLN A 190 18.54 11.23 -16.33
N ASP A 191 18.67 10.05 -15.74
CA ASP A 191 18.13 8.82 -16.32
C ASP A 191 16.60 8.80 -16.21
N GLU A 192 15.92 8.45 -17.30
CA GLU A 192 14.45 8.38 -17.34
C GLU A 192 13.90 7.13 -16.63
N TYR A 193 14.66 6.03 -16.63
CA TYR A 193 14.21 4.74 -16.09
C TYR A 193 15.14 4.21 -15.00
N PRO A 194 14.58 3.65 -13.91
CA PRO A 194 15.39 3.07 -12.86
C PRO A 194 16.03 1.75 -13.32
N LEU A 195 17.25 1.50 -12.84
CA LEU A 195 17.96 0.23 -12.96
C LEU A 195 17.25 -0.89 -12.19
N ALA A 196 16.69 -0.55 -11.03
CA ALA A 196 15.99 -1.47 -10.15
C ALA A 196 15.11 -0.70 -9.18
N SER A 197 14.16 -1.40 -8.56
CA SER A 197 13.37 -0.90 -7.43
C SER A 197 13.44 -1.85 -6.24
N LEU A 198 13.23 -1.31 -5.04
CA LEU A 198 13.21 -2.05 -3.78
C LEU A 198 12.02 -1.56 -2.94
N PRO A 199 10.92 -2.31 -2.89
CA PRO A 199 9.79 -2.01 -2.01
C PRO A 199 10.21 -2.22 -0.55
N LEU A 200 9.98 -1.23 0.29
CA LEU A 200 10.49 -1.15 1.66
C LEU A 200 9.52 -1.69 2.72
N LEU A 201 8.24 -1.91 2.41
CA LEU A 201 7.28 -2.41 3.41
C LEU A 201 7.76 -3.69 4.11
N GLY A 202 7.93 -3.66 5.43
CA GLY A 202 8.42 -4.79 6.22
C GLY A 202 9.95 -4.94 6.28
N TYR A 203 10.73 -4.09 5.60
CA TYR A 203 12.15 -3.96 5.93
C TYR A 203 12.30 -3.37 7.32
N ALA A 204 13.45 -3.60 7.96
CA ALA A 204 13.85 -2.91 9.17
C ALA A 204 15.10 -2.06 8.88
N VAL A 205 15.09 -0.83 9.38
CA VAL A 205 16.20 0.12 9.27
C VAL A 205 16.99 0.06 10.56
N THR A 206 18.29 -0.24 10.45
CA THR A 206 19.21 -0.38 11.59
C THR A 206 20.56 0.22 11.24
N VAL A 207 21.46 0.34 12.21
CA VAL A 207 22.87 0.63 11.97
C VAL A 207 23.62 -0.71 11.84
N PRO A 208 24.63 -0.84 10.96
CA PRO A 208 25.44 -2.06 10.87
C PRO A 208 26.09 -2.39 12.21
N ALA A 209 26.11 -3.68 12.58
CA ALA A 209 26.83 -4.13 13.76
C ALA A 209 28.34 -4.15 13.52
N GLU A 210 29.14 -4.05 14.58
CA GLU A 210 30.61 -4.09 14.48
C GLU A 210 31.12 -5.38 13.79
N SER A 211 30.47 -6.51 14.05
CA SER A 211 30.79 -7.82 13.45
C SER A 211 30.63 -7.86 11.92
N GLU A 212 29.86 -6.92 11.34
CA GLU A 212 29.64 -6.82 9.90
C GLU A 212 30.81 -6.10 9.18
N ASN A 213 31.81 -5.61 9.93
CA ASN A 213 33.04 -4.99 9.43
C ASN A 213 32.79 -3.84 8.43
N ILE A 214 31.74 -3.04 8.68
CA ILE A 214 31.40 -1.86 7.88
C ILE A 214 32.04 -0.62 8.51
N HIS A 215 33.33 -0.39 8.22
CA HIS A 215 34.09 0.76 8.74
C HIS A 215 33.90 2.01 7.88
N LYS A 216 32.67 2.53 7.81
CA LYS A 216 32.35 3.81 7.16
C LYS A 216 31.32 4.56 7.99
N ASP A 217 31.49 5.88 8.06
CA ASP A 217 30.52 6.75 8.70
C ASP A 217 29.24 6.87 7.88
N TYR A 218 28.14 7.19 8.57
CA TYR A 218 26.84 7.51 7.99
C TYR A 218 26.23 6.37 7.18
N VAL A 219 26.32 5.14 7.71
CA VAL A 219 25.79 3.93 7.09
C VAL A 219 24.54 3.45 7.81
N PHE A 220 23.46 3.24 7.05
CA PHE A 220 22.28 2.53 7.52
C PHE A 220 22.13 1.21 6.77
N LYS A 221 21.46 0.27 7.43
CA LYS A 221 21.22 -1.09 6.99
C LYS A 221 19.72 -1.31 6.85
N LEU A 222 19.32 -1.71 5.65
CA LEU A 222 17.99 -2.24 5.39
C LEU A 222 18.06 -3.77 5.37
N HIS A 223 17.28 -4.42 6.22
CA HIS A 223 17.20 -5.87 6.24
C HIS A 223 15.76 -6.37 6.26
N PHE A 224 15.50 -7.44 5.51
CA PHE A 224 14.22 -8.14 5.48
C PHE A 224 14.47 -9.61 5.18
N LYS A 225 14.16 -10.48 6.15
CA LYS A 225 14.46 -11.93 6.05
C LYS A 225 15.94 -12.14 5.71
N SER A 226 16.24 -12.78 4.58
CA SER A 226 17.60 -13.02 4.09
C SER A 226 18.21 -11.84 3.31
N HIS A 227 17.41 -10.84 2.94
CA HIS A 227 17.87 -9.69 2.14
C HIS A 227 18.48 -8.63 3.04
N VAL A 228 19.72 -8.23 2.76
CA VAL A 228 20.45 -7.21 3.51
C VAL A 228 21.17 -6.26 2.55
N TYR A 229 20.92 -4.97 2.74
CA TYR A 229 21.50 -3.87 1.97
C TYR A 229 22.08 -2.83 2.91
N TYR A 230 23.23 -2.30 2.53
CA TYR A 230 23.87 -1.17 3.21
C TYR A 230 23.83 0.05 2.33
N PHE A 231 23.53 1.19 2.93
CA PHE A 231 23.48 2.48 2.28
C PHE A 231 24.30 3.48 3.06
N ARG A 232 25.12 4.25 2.37
CA ARG A 232 25.92 5.32 2.96
C ARG A 232 25.57 6.65 2.33
N SER A 233 25.32 7.65 3.16
CA SER A 233 25.14 9.04 2.73
C SER A 233 26.47 9.80 2.70
N GLU A 234 26.43 11.05 2.23
CA GLU A 234 27.61 11.91 2.13
C GLU A 234 27.87 12.71 3.43
N SER A 235 26.85 12.88 4.28
CA SER A 235 26.93 13.64 5.54
C SER A 235 25.98 13.09 6.60
N GLU A 236 26.18 13.52 7.85
CA GLU A 236 25.28 13.25 8.99
C GLU A 236 23.87 13.78 8.72
N TYR A 237 23.75 15.04 8.28
CA TYR A 237 22.44 15.62 7.94
C TYR A 237 21.67 14.77 6.92
N THR A 238 22.35 14.33 5.85
CA THR A 238 21.69 13.50 4.83
C THR A 238 21.39 12.10 5.38
N PHE A 239 22.23 11.55 6.25
CA PHE A 239 21.98 10.27 6.91
C PHE A 239 20.66 10.30 7.70
N GLU A 240 20.51 11.26 8.60
CA GLU A 240 19.29 11.42 9.40
C GLU A 240 18.06 11.59 8.51
N ARG A 241 18.19 12.39 7.45
CA ARG A 241 17.10 12.67 6.51
C ARG A 241 16.72 11.45 5.65
N TRP A 242 17.62 10.48 5.45
CA TRP A 242 17.33 9.21 4.77
C TRP A 242 16.79 8.15 5.72
N VAL A 243 17.26 8.12 6.96
CA VAL A 243 16.84 7.13 7.96
C VAL A 243 15.41 7.38 8.42
N PHE A 244 15.02 8.63 8.68
CA PHE A 244 13.69 8.93 9.20
C PHE A 244 12.55 8.48 8.26
N PRO A 245 12.49 8.88 6.97
CA PRO A 245 11.49 8.37 6.01
C PRO A 245 11.52 6.86 5.85
N ALA A 246 12.72 6.27 5.80
CA ALA A 246 12.89 4.84 5.64
C ALA A 246 12.29 4.11 6.85
N VAL A 247 12.61 4.52 8.08
CA VAL A 247 12.06 3.95 9.33
C VAL A 247 10.54 4.03 9.31
N THR A 248 10.00 5.22 9.06
CA THR A 248 8.55 5.44 9.06
C THR A 248 7.83 4.61 8.01
N SER A 249 8.46 4.30 6.87
CA SER A 249 7.85 3.49 5.80
C SER A 249 8.16 1.99 5.89
N CYS A 250 9.15 1.59 6.70
CA CYS A 250 9.64 0.22 6.86
C CYS A 250 9.00 -0.47 8.08
N CYS A 251 8.84 0.27 9.18
CA CYS A 251 8.54 -0.27 10.50
C CYS A 251 7.03 -0.38 10.75
N PHE A 252 6.36 -1.31 10.07
CA PHE A 252 4.92 -1.54 10.27
C PHE A 252 4.55 -2.88 10.96
N CYS A 253 5.45 -3.81 11.31
CA CYS A 253 5.17 -4.88 12.31
C CYS A 253 6.36 -5.14 13.27
N SER A 254 7.43 -4.34 13.24
CA SER A 254 8.61 -4.57 14.09
C SER A 254 8.71 -3.55 15.21
N LYS A 255 7.74 -3.55 16.13
CA LYS A 255 8.01 -3.06 17.49
C LYS A 255 8.46 -4.26 18.32
N GLU A 256 9.71 -4.63 18.12
CA GLU A 256 10.54 -5.31 19.10
C GLU A 256 11.98 -5.07 18.67
N VAL A 257 12.46 -3.85 18.98
CA VAL A 257 13.89 -3.64 19.16
C VAL A 257 14.03 -3.34 20.64
N ASP A 258 14.27 -4.41 21.41
CA ASP A 258 14.89 -4.29 22.72
C ASP A 258 16.18 -3.50 22.54
N VAL A 259 16.22 -2.31 23.12
CA VAL A 259 17.47 -1.61 23.40
C VAL A 259 17.98 -2.21 24.70
N GLY A 260 18.64 -3.35 24.57
CA GLY A 260 19.50 -3.93 25.61
C GLY A 260 20.88 -3.32 25.57
#